data_AF-A0A965PC51-F1
#
_entry.id   AF-A0A965PC51-F1
#
_cell.length_a   1.000
_cell.length_b   1.000
_cell.length_c   1.000
_cell.angle_alpha   90.00
_cell.angle_beta   90.00
_cell.angle_gamma   90.00
#
_symmetry.space_group_name_H-M   'P 1'
#
loop_
_entity.id
_entity.type
_entity.pdbx_description
1 polymer ?
#
loop_
_entity_poly.entity_id
_entity_poly.type
_entity_poly.pdbx_seq_one_letter_code
_entity_poly.pdbx_strand_id
1 'polypeptide(L)'
;MEEEDLVFQLDFFDDDEQSGMSALSFVKSPATQIEFEYFASQQRSFTDYPKEAQAGACKVLEWIDKYGRDEVDGMTQVGLQRANQLCKRKPISLETIARMASFQRHKKDSEINPEYAGKPWKDRGYVSWLGWGGDSGISWAQRKLELVANKMNNNNFSVISEEKRLVQAPVMVPDTKIVRFSNALGKYWATFSKDVIERMMKKYFIDGRANKVNRDHNPQSFVDDVYMVESYLTGDRNKSELFPDVPDGTWIATYFVKDDELWDQIKSGEYKGFSLEGGFFQTLEQQQVDKIYQTIKDILEKNLPDTEKEQMIKELLKIK
;
A
#
# COMPACT_ATOMS: atom_id res chain seq x y z
N MET A 1 15.43 14.10 -11.32
CA MET A 1 15.68 13.29 -10.11
C MET A 1 14.34 12.77 -9.67
N GLU A 2 14.11 11.47 -9.84
CA GLU A 2 12.99 10.82 -9.16
C GLU A 2 13.28 10.94 -7.65
N GLU A 3 12.28 11.33 -6.86
CA GLU A 3 12.39 11.26 -5.39
C GLU A 3 12.58 9.78 -5.04
N GLU A 4 13.78 9.40 -4.62
CA GLU A 4 14.02 8.07 -4.07
C GLU A 4 13.22 7.95 -2.77
N ASP A 5 12.29 7.00 -2.75
CA ASP A 5 11.53 6.64 -1.55
C ASP A 5 12.49 6.33 -0.40
N LEU A 6 12.31 7.00 0.74
CA LEU A 6 13.06 6.67 1.96
C LEU A 6 12.60 5.32 2.51
N VAL A 7 13.46 4.30 2.44
CA VAL A 7 13.18 2.95 2.93
C VAL A 7 14.14 2.59 4.07
N PHE A 8 13.59 2.16 5.19
CA PHE A 8 14.31 1.59 6.32
C PHE A 8 14.09 0.08 6.35
N GLN A 9 15.18 -0.68 6.32
CA GLN A 9 15.11 -2.11 6.61
C GLN A 9 15.22 -2.30 8.11
N LEU A 10 14.11 -2.68 8.73
CA LEU A 10 14.02 -2.88 10.17
C LEU A 10 14.63 -4.22 10.56
N ASP A 11 15.32 -4.19 11.69
CA ASP A 11 15.86 -5.37 12.34
C ASP A 11 14.98 -5.78 13.54
N PHE A 12 15.14 -7.01 13.97
CA PHE A 12 14.53 -7.58 15.16
C PHE A 12 15.65 -8.00 16.12
N PHE A 13 15.54 -7.74 17.42
CA PHE A 13 16.56 -8.15 18.39
C PHE A 13 16.04 -9.32 19.24
N ASP A 14 16.70 -10.46 19.15
CA ASP A 14 16.23 -11.73 19.71
C ASP A 14 16.29 -11.78 21.25
N ASP A 15 17.16 -10.95 21.87
CA ASP A 15 17.53 -11.01 23.29
C ASP A 15 16.72 -10.09 24.23
N ASP A 16 15.77 -9.33 23.70
CA ASP A 16 14.95 -8.43 24.52
C ASP A 16 13.63 -9.12 24.91
N GLU A 17 13.39 -9.33 26.21
CA GLU A 17 12.12 -9.89 26.70
C GLU A 17 10.90 -9.02 26.33
N GLN A 18 11.12 -7.72 26.10
CA GLN A 18 10.08 -6.79 25.65
C GLN A 18 9.91 -6.78 24.12
N SER A 19 10.78 -7.48 23.37
CA SER A 19 10.71 -7.52 21.90
C SER A 19 9.65 -8.44 21.32
N GLY A 20 8.95 -9.17 22.18
CA GLY A 20 8.07 -10.23 21.76
C GLY A 20 6.88 -9.77 20.92
N MET A 21 6.73 -10.36 19.73
CA MET A 21 5.44 -10.40 19.03
C MET A 21 4.40 -10.98 19.97
N SER A 22 3.34 -10.25 20.32
CA SER A 22 2.39 -10.65 21.37
C SER A 22 1.33 -11.65 20.91
N ALA A 23 0.95 -11.60 19.64
CA ALA A 23 -0.10 -12.42 19.06
C ALA A 23 -0.02 -12.41 17.52
N LEU A 24 -0.77 -13.31 16.88
CA LEU A 24 -1.17 -13.17 15.48
C LEU A 24 -2.62 -12.72 15.42
N SER A 25 -2.89 -11.62 14.75
CA SER A 25 -4.24 -11.06 14.62
C SER A 25 -4.90 -11.51 13.32
N PHE A 26 -6.15 -11.94 13.40
CA PHE A 26 -7.04 -12.00 12.24
C PHE A 26 -7.47 -10.59 11.92
N VAL A 27 -7.18 -10.14 10.71
CA VAL A 27 -7.37 -8.73 10.35
C VAL A 27 -8.13 -8.59 9.04
N LYS A 28 -8.99 -7.58 9.00
CA LYS A 28 -9.72 -7.18 7.79
C LYS A 28 -8.77 -6.67 6.71
N SER A 29 -7.65 -6.10 7.17
CA SER A 29 -6.60 -5.52 6.35
C SER A 29 -5.21 -5.91 6.85
N PRO A 30 -4.62 -7.03 6.39
CA PRO A 30 -3.32 -7.49 6.88
C PRO A 30 -2.18 -6.57 6.51
N ALA A 31 -1.15 -6.47 7.34
CA ALA A 31 0.05 -5.69 7.02
C ALA A 31 0.87 -6.31 5.86
N THR A 32 0.60 -7.59 5.52
CA THR A 32 1.00 -8.18 4.22
C THR A 32 0.25 -7.59 3.03
N GLN A 33 -0.66 -6.63 3.25
CA GLN A 33 -1.07 -5.61 2.28
C GLN A 33 0.12 -4.74 1.88
N ILE A 34 1.06 -5.36 1.19
CA ILE A 34 1.32 -5.00 -0.19
C ILE A 34 -0.03 -4.61 -0.83
N GLU A 35 -0.54 -3.37 -0.74
CA GLU A 35 -1.43 -2.93 -1.84
C GLU A 35 -1.61 -1.44 -2.12
N PHE A 36 -2.08 -0.62 -1.19
CA PHE A 36 -2.56 0.70 -1.63
C PHE A 36 -1.43 1.64 -2.06
N GLU A 37 -0.28 1.59 -1.38
CA GLU A 37 0.89 2.40 -1.72
C GLU A 37 2.03 1.60 -2.39
N TYR A 38 2.15 0.28 -2.16
CA TYR A 38 3.12 -0.58 -2.84
C TYR A 38 2.83 -0.72 -4.35
N PHE A 39 1.57 -0.65 -4.78
CA PHE A 39 1.23 -0.69 -6.22
C PHE A 39 1.04 0.70 -6.82
N ALA A 40 0.92 1.75 -6.01
CA ALA A 40 1.21 3.10 -6.50
C ALA A 40 2.68 3.22 -6.97
N SER A 41 3.60 2.47 -6.34
CA SER A 41 5.05 2.51 -6.61
C SER A 41 5.56 1.43 -7.59
N GLN A 42 4.93 0.26 -7.70
CA GLN A 42 5.20 -0.70 -8.79
C GLN A 42 4.53 -0.21 -10.09
N GLN A 43 5.32 0.25 -11.05
CA GLN A 43 4.94 0.86 -12.33
C GLN A 43 4.00 0.01 -13.22
N ARG A 44 2.74 -0.20 -12.82
CA ARG A 44 1.66 -0.49 -13.77
C ARG A 44 1.16 0.86 -14.25
N SER A 45 1.55 1.20 -15.47
CA SER A 45 1.03 2.36 -16.15
C SER A 45 -0.08 1.94 -17.11
N PHE A 46 -1.16 2.69 -17.12
CA PHE A 46 -2.39 2.35 -17.82
C PHE A 46 -2.66 3.33 -18.95
N THR A 47 -3.08 2.82 -20.10
CA THR A 47 -3.46 3.61 -21.28
C THR A 47 -4.87 3.27 -21.77
N ASP A 48 -5.60 2.42 -21.03
CA ASP A 48 -6.92 1.88 -21.35
C ASP A 48 -8.08 2.72 -20.81
N TYR A 49 -7.83 3.97 -20.40
CA TYR A 49 -8.91 4.91 -20.02
C TYR A 49 -9.83 5.23 -21.22
N PRO A 50 -11.11 5.58 -20.98
CA PRO A 50 -12.09 5.78 -22.05
C PRO A 50 -11.69 6.86 -23.06
N LYS A 51 -12.16 6.75 -24.31
CA LYS A 51 -11.90 7.75 -25.35
C LYS A 51 -12.57 9.08 -25.03
N GLU A 52 -13.70 9.03 -24.34
CA GLU A 52 -14.47 10.19 -23.90
C GLU A 52 -13.69 11.00 -22.85
N ALA A 53 -12.99 10.33 -21.94
CA ALA A 53 -12.11 10.98 -20.96
C ALA A 53 -10.94 11.70 -21.65
N GLN A 54 -10.36 11.08 -22.67
CA GLN A 54 -9.32 11.69 -23.51
C GLN A 54 -9.87 12.90 -24.28
N ALA A 55 -11.05 12.78 -24.90
CA ALA A 55 -11.68 13.86 -25.67
C ALA A 55 -12.01 15.08 -24.79
N GLY A 56 -12.53 14.86 -23.58
CA GLY A 56 -12.79 15.93 -22.60
C GLY A 56 -11.52 16.66 -22.20
N ALA A 57 -10.45 15.92 -21.89
CA ALA A 57 -9.15 16.50 -21.56
C ALA A 57 -8.53 17.28 -22.73
N CYS A 58 -8.60 16.76 -23.96
CA CYS A 58 -8.13 17.48 -25.15
C CYS A 58 -8.92 18.77 -25.39
N LYS A 59 -10.24 18.73 -25.23
CA LYS A 59 -11.11 19.90 -25.39
C LYS A 59 -10.75 21.04 -24.44
N VAL A 60 -10.38 20.73 -23.19
CA VAL A 60 -9.87 21.71 -22.23
C VAL A 60 -8.57 22.35 -22.72
N LEU A 61 -7.65 21.55 -23.25
CA LEU A 61 -6.39 22.07 -23.80
C LEU A 61 -6.60 22.91 -25.06
N GLU A 62 -7.53 22.54 -25.93
CA GLU A 62 -7.93 23.32 -27.11
C GLU A 62 -8.54 24.67 -26.72
N TRP A 63 -9.36 24.72 -25.67
CA TRP A 63 -9.88 25.98 -25.14
C TRP A 63 -8.76 26.87 -24.60
N ILE A 64 -7.79 26.29 -23.89
CA ILE A 64 -6.63 27.03 -23.39
C ILE A 64 -5.79 27.59 -24.54
N ASP A 65 -5.58 26.80 -25.60
CA ASP A 65 -4.84 27.23 -26.79
C ASP A 65 -5.56 28.38 -27.53
N LYS A 66 -6.89 28.27 -27.67
CA LYS A 66 -7.71 29.24 -28.41
C LYS A 66 -7.96 30.55 -27.67
N TYR A 67 -8.23 30.48 -26.36
CA TYR A 67 -8.71 31.63 -25.57
C TYR A 67 -7.71 32.13 -24.53
N GLY A 68 -6.63 31.39 -24.30
CA GLY A 68 -5.62 31.74 -23.30
C GLY A 68 -6.00 31.33 -21.88
N ARG A 69 -5.00 31.25 -21.01
CA ARG A 69 -5.15 30.84 -19.60
C ARG A 69 -5.89 31.85 -18.74
N ASP A 70 -5.87 33.12 -19.12
CA ASP A 70 -6.58 34.18 -18.41
C ASP A 70 -8.10 34.03 -18.55
N GLU A 71 -8.57 33.43 -19.66
CA GLU A 71 -10.00 33.13 -19.85
C GLU A 71 -10.41 31.73 -19.36
N VAL A 72 -9.48 30.76 -19.34
CA VAL A 72 -9.74 29.36 -18.99
C VAL A 72 -9.06 29.00 -17.66
N ASP A 73 -9.64 29.49 -16.55
CA ASP A 73 -9.05 29.42 -15.18
C ASP A 73 -9.63 28.28 -14.29
N GLY A 74 -9.90 27.12 -14.89
CA GLY A 74 -10.44 25.95 -14.17
C GLY A 74 -9.39 24.95 -13.66
N MET A 75 -8.10 25.15 -14.00
CA MET A 75 -7.07 24.13 -13.87
C MET A 75 -5.79 24.63 -13.18
N THR A 76 -5.38 23.92 -12.13
CA THR A 76 -4.06 24.06 -11.51
C THR A 76 -2.97 23.45 -12.40
N GLN A 77 -1.69 23.70 -12.10
CA GLN A 77 -0.58 23.06 -12.83
C GLN A 77 -0.69 21.53 -12.83
N VAL A 78 -1.06 20.92 -11.70
CA VAL A 78 -1.29 19.47 -11.58
C VAL A 78 -2.45 19.02 -12.48
N GLY A 79 -3.55 19.79 -12.50
CA GLY A 79 -4.68 19.53 -13.40
C GLY A 79 -4.25 19.55 -14.86
N LEU A 80 -3.45 20.54 -15.27
CA LEU A 80 -2.99 20.66 -16.66
C LEU A 80 -2.08 19.52 -17.07
N GLN A 81 -1.20 19.09 -16.18
CA GLN A 81 -0.38 17.89 -16.40
C GLN A 81 -1.27 16.67 -16.62
N ARG A 82 -2.33 16.51 -15.80
CA ARG A 82 -3.30 15.43 -15.98
C ARG A 82 -4.01 15.52 -17.34
N ALA A 83 -4.55 16.68 -17.69
CA ALA A 83 -5.23 16.89 -18.96
C ALA A 83 -4.30 16.58 -20.15
N ASN A 84 -3.03 17.00 -20.08
CA ASN A 84 -2.02 16.69 -21.10
C ASN A 84 -1.74 15.20 -21.21
N GLN A 85 -1.64 14.49 -20.08
CA GLN A 85 -1.42 13.05 -20.07
C GLN A 85 -2.60 12.29 -20.69
N LEU A 86 -3.83 12.61 -20.26
CA LEU A 86 -5.04 12.00 -20.79
C LEU A 86 -5.21 12.29 -22.28
N CYS A 87 -5.04 13.54 -22.71
CA CYS A 87 -5.19 13.93 -24.11
C CYS A 87 -4.20 13.18 -25.03
N LYS A 88 -2.94 13.04 -24.59
CA LYS A 88 -1.88 12.35 -25.35
C LYS A 88 -1.88 10.83 -25.22
N ARG A 89 -2.91 10.24 -24.60
CA ARG A 89 -2.98 8.80 -24.33
C ARG A 89 -1.76 8.27 -23.55
N LYS A 90 -1.14 9.12 -22.72
CA LYS A 90 0.07 8.73 -21.98
C LYS A 90 -0.25 7.68 -20.91
N PRO A 91 0.70 6.78 -20.61
CA PRO A 91 0.62 5.89 -19.46
C PRO A 91 0.41 6.65 -18.15
N ILE A 92 -0.53 6.20 -17.32
CA ILE A 92 -0.85 6.78 -16.01
C ILE A 92 -0.76 5.77 -14.87
N SER A 93 -0.26 6.17 -13.71
CA SER A 93 -0.08 5.32 -12.51
C SER A 93 -1.39 5.03 -11.75
N LEU A 94 -1.38 4.07 -10.83
CA LEU A 94 -2.53 3.86 -9.91
C LEU A 94 -2.79 5.07 -9.02
N GLU A 95 -1.74 5.76 -8.56
CA GLU A 95 -1.90 7.00 -7.81
C GLU A 95 -2.65 8.06 -8.64
N THR A 96 -2.31 8.15 -9.92
CA THR A 96 -3.05 9.00 -10.85
C THR A 96 -4.52 8.62 -10.91
N ILE A 97 -4.80 7.33 -11.07
CA ILE A 97 -6.16 6.79 -11.17
C ILE A 97 -6.92 7.07 -9.86
N ALA A 98 -6.28 6.94 -8.70
CA ALA A 98 -6.85 7.31 -7.40
C ALA A 98 -7.19 8.80 -7.32
N ARG A 99 -6.31 9.69 -7.79
CA ARG A 99 -6.60 11.12 -7.88
C ARG A 99 -7.79 11.41 -8.82
N MET A 100 -7.88 10.72 -9.96
CA MET A 100 -9.04 10.82 -10.87
C MET A 100 -10.33 10.35 -10.17
N ALA A 101 -10.33 9.19 -9.52
CA ALA A 101 -11.48 8.69 -8.78
C ALA A 101 -11.91 9.63 -7.64
N SER A 102 -10.95 10.24 -6.94
CA SER A 102 -11.22 11.22 -5.88
C SER A 102 -11.99 12.45 -6.38
N PHE A 103 -11.88 12.74 -7.69
CA PHE A 103 -12.52 13.89 -8.32
C PHE A 103 -14.04 13.75 -8.37
N GLN A 104 -14.59 12.55 -8.10
CA GLN A 104 -16.01 12.31 -7.90
C GLN A 104 -16.67 13.28 -6.91
N ARG A 105 -15.93 13.79 -5.92
CA ARG A 105 -16.42 14.82 -4.98
C ARG A 105 -16.89 16.11 -5.67
N HIS A 106 -16.45 16.34 -6.89
CA HIS A 106 -16.79 17.48 -7.75
C HIS A 106 -17.85 17.12 -8.80
N LYS A 107 -18.61 16.03 -8.62
CA LYS A 107 -19.64 15.59 -9.58
C LYS A 107 -20.70 16.67 -9.89
N LYS A 108 -20.97 17.58 -8.97
CA LYS A 108 -21.85 18.73 -9.21
C LYS A 108 -21.39 19.63 -10.37
N ASP A 109 -20.09 19.60 -10.69
CA ASP A 109 -19.47 20.38 -11.76
C ASP A 109 -19.44 19.62 -13.10
N SER A 110 -20.14 18.47 -13.19
CA SER A 110 -20.24 17.66 -14.41
C SER A 110 -21.13 18.27 -15.50
N GLU A 111 -21.98 19.23 -15.12
CA GLU A 111 -22.87 19.95 -16.00
C GLU A 111 -22.46 21.42 -16.09
N ILE A 112 -22.61 22.02 -17.27
CA ILE A 112 -22.31 23.44 -17.48
C ILE A 112 -23.35 24.26 -16.73
N ASN A 113 -22.90 25.21 -15.91
CA ASN A 113 -23.79 26.20 -15.32
C ASN A 113 -24.53 26.96 -16.45
N PRO A 114 -25.86 27.10 -16.41
CA PRO A 114 -26.63 27.82 -17.43
C PRO A 114 -26.08 29.20 -17.81
N GLU A 115 -25.46 29.91 -16.86
CA GLU A 115 -24.79 31.20 -17.09
C GLU A 115 -23.69 31.10 -18.17
N TYR A 116 -23.00 29.96 -18.24
CA TYR A 116 -21.89 29.70 -19.15
C TYR A 116 -22.26 28.82 -20.34
N ALA A 117 -23.56 28.57 -20.60
CA ALA A 117 -24.00 27.69 -21.69
C ALA A 117 -23.42 28.06 -23.07
N GLY A 118 -23.26 29.36 -23.34
CA GLY A 118 -22.64 29.86 -24.59
C GLY A 118 -21.11 29.97 -24.55
N LYS A 119 -20.50 29.84 -23.37
CA LYS A 119 -19.05 29.99 -23.14
C LYS A 119 -18.55 28.98 -22.10
N PRO A 120 -18.69 27.66 -22.37
CA PRO A 120 -18.41 26.61 -21.38
C PRO A 120 -16.95 26.61 -20.88
N TRP A 121 -16.01 27.18 -21.64
CA TRP A 121 -14.61 27.34 -21.23
C TRP A 121 -14.41 28.34 -20.08
N LYS A 122 -15.43 29.16 -19.76
CA LYS A 122 -15.43 30.07 -18.59
C LYS A 122 -15.96 29.41 -17.32
N ASP A 123 -16.62 28.25 -17.45
CA ASP A 123 -17.07 27.49 -16.30
C ASP A 123 -15.89 26.72 -15.68
N ARG A 124 -15.38 27.25 -14.57
CA ARG A 124 -14.19 26.71 -13.90
C ARG A 124 -14.42 25.27 -13.42
N GLY A 125 -15.61 24.98 -12.90
CA GLY A 125 -15.97 23.65 -12.42
C GLY A 125 -15.99 22.65 -13.57
N TYR A 126 -16.71 23.00 -14.63
CA TYR A 126 -16.85 22.15 -15.81
C TYR A 126 -15.52 21.92 -16.54
N VAL A 127 -14.69 22.96 -16.67
CA VAL A 127 -13.33 22.85 -17.21
C VAL A 127 -12.48 21.89 -16.36
N SER A 128 -12.56 21.99 -15.04
CA SER A 128 -11.84 21.08 -14.14
C SER A 128 -12.32 19.63 -14.30
N TRP A 129 -13.63 19.43 -14.32
CA TRP A 129 -14.27 18.11 -14.49
C TRP A 129 -13.79 17.42 -15.76
N LEU A 130 -13.86 18.10 -16.90
CA LEU A 130 -13.39 17.57 -18.18
C LEU A 130 -11.88 17.31 -18.18
N GLY A 131 -11.10 18.21 -17.59
CA GLY A 131 -9.64 18.09 -17.51
C GLY A 131 -9.16 16.87 -16.71
N TRP A 132 -9.96 16.42 -15.74
CA TRP A 132 -9.71 15.21 -14.94
C TRP A 132 -10.36 13.94 -15.51
N GLY A 133 -10.99 14.02 -16.69
CA GLY A 133 -11.49 12.87 -17.45
C GLY A 133 -13.02 12.72 -17.47
N GLY A 134 -13.77 13.65 -16.87
CA GLY A 134 -15.23 13.64 -16.85
C GLY A 134 -15.86 12.36 -16.28
N ASP A 135 -17.15 12.15 -16.53
CA ASP A 135 -17.88 11.00 -15.98
C ASP A 135 -17.27 9.65 -16.37
N SER A 136 -16.90 9.53 -17.65
CA SER A 136 -16.32 8.29 -18.19
C SER A 136 -14.99 7.94 -17.54
N GLY A 137 -14.08 8.92 -17.42
CA GLY A 137 -12.75 8.75 -16.85
C GLY A 137 -12.80 8.50 -15.35
N ILE A 138 -13.65 9.21 -14.63
CA ILE A 138 -13.81 9.06 -13.18
C ILE A 138 -14.45 7.70 -12.85
N SER A 139 -15.51 7.32 -13.57
CA SER A 139 -16.15 6.01 -13.37
C SER A 139 -15.23 4.85 -13.75
N TRP A 140 -14.45 4.99 -14.83
CA TRP A 140 -13.42 4.02 -15.18
C TRP A 140 -12.36 3.94 -14.08
N ALA A 141 -11.91 5.07 -13.53
CA ALA A 141 -10.90 5.09 -12.49
C ALA A 141 -11.39 4.36 -11.22
N GLN A 142 -12.63 4.61 -10.79
CA GLN A 142 -13.25 3.90 -9.67
C GLN A 142 -13.30 2.38 -9.92
N ARG A 143 -13.85 1.96 -11.06
CA ARG A 143 -13.89 0.53 -11.43
C ARG A 143 -12.50 -0.08 -11.56
N LYS A 144 -11.53 0.66 -12.07
CA LYS A 144 -10.16 0.18 -12.24
C LYS A 144 -9.50 -0.05 -10.89
N LEU A 145 -9.69 0.86 -9.93
CA LEU A 145 -9.23 0.69 -8.55
C LEU A 145 -9.90 -0.50 -7.87
N GLU A 146 -11.22 -0.67 -8.08
CA GLU A 146 -11.96 -1.81 -7.57
C GLU A 146 -11.51 -3.13 -8.21
N LEU A 147 -11.31 -3.17 -9.53
CA LEU A 147 -10.80 -4.35 -10.25
C LEU A 147 -9.39 -4.70 -9.82
N VAL A 148 -8.55 -3.68 -9.61
CA VAL A 148 -7.20 -3.86 -9.09
C VAL A 148 -7.29 -4.46 -7.69
N ALA A 149 -8.03 -3.82 -6.77
CA ALA A 149 -8.28 -4.33 -5.43
C ALA A 149 -8.87 -5.76 -5.41
N ASN A 150 -9.80 -6.08 -6.30
CA ASN A 150 -10.46 -7.39 -6.38
C ASN A 150 -9.57 -8.47 -7.01
N LYS A 151 -8.79 -8.13 -8.04
CA LYS A 151 -7.81 -9.07 -8.62
C LYS A 151 -6.71 -9.41 -7.62
N MET A 152 -6.47 -8.52 -6.67
CA MET A 152 -5.49 -8.68 -5.61
C MET A 152 -6.06 -9.33 -4.34
N ASN A 153 -7.38 -9.23 -4.12
CA ASN A 153 -8.10 -10.04 -3.13
C ASN A 153 -7.99 -11.56 -3.36
N ASN A 154 -7.48 -12.02 -4.51
CA ASN A 154 -7.25 -13.44 -4.77
C ASN A 154 -5.99 -14.02 -4.09
N ASN A 155 -5.22 -13.24 -3.33
CA ASN A 155 -4.11 -13.73 -2.50
C ASN A 155 -4.40 -13.64 -0.99
N ASN A 156 -5.66 -13.48 -0.60
CA ASN A 156 -6.08 -13.24 0.78
C ASN A 156 -6.86 -14.44 1.31
N PHE A 157 -6.36 -15.08 2.36
CA PHE A 157 -6.99 -16.20 3.08
C PHE A 157 -7.48 -17.33 2.16
N SER A 158 -6.64 -18.35 1.98
CA SER A 158 -7.12 -19.59 1.38
C SER A 158 -7.80 -20.40 2.48
N VAL A 159 -9.13 -20.51 2.41
CA VAL A 159 -9.84 -21.58 3.10
C VAL A 159 -9.39 -22.89 2.43
N ILE A 160 -8.39 -23.53 3.03
CA ILE A 160 -7.80 -24.78 2.50
C ILE A 160 -8.88 -25.86 2.41
N SER A 161 -9.81 -25.86 3.37
CA SER A 161 -10.91 -26.79 3.41
C SER A 161 -12.00 -26.25 4.33
N GLU A 162 -13.19 -26.01 3.78
CA GLU A 162 -14.32 -25.53 4.57
C GLU A 162 -14.74 -26.56 5.63
N GLU A 163 -14.75 -27.84 5.27
CA GLU A 163 -15.12 -28.94 6.16
C GLU A 163 -14.12 -29.11 7.31
N LYS A 164 -12.82 -28.93 7.03
CA LYS A 164 -11.76 -29.06 8.05
C LYS A 164 -11.53 -27.78 8.85
N ARG A 165 -12.20 -26.68 8.49
CA ARG A 165 -12.04 -25.35 9.07
C ARG A 165 -10.58 -24.89 9.14
N LEU A 166 -9.85 -25.13 8.06
CA LEU A 166 -8.45 -24.77 7.94
C LEU A 166 -8.31 -23.51 7.11
N VAL A 167 -7.50 -22.58 7.61
CA VAL A 167 -7.22 -21.32 6.94
C VAL A 167 -5.73 -21.04 6.91
N GLN A 168 -5.21 -20.73 5.73
CA GLN A 168 -3.79 -20.45 5.52
C GLN A 168 -3.61 -19.09 4.84
N ALA A 169 -2.61 -18.36 5.30
CA ALA A 169 -2.19 -17.11 4.69
C ALA A 169 -0.72 -16.81 5.00
N PRO A 170 -0.08 -15.96 4.16
CA PRO A 170 1.18 -15.33 4.52
C PRO A 170 1.00 -14.45 5.77
N VAL A 171 1.86 -14.67 6.76
CA VAL A 171 1.99 -13.85 7.95
C VAL A 171 2.89 -12.65 7.66
N MET A 172 4.01 -12.87 6.96
CA MET A 172 4.95 -11.81 6.61
C MET A 172 5.73 -12.16 5.33
N VAL A 173 5.82 -11.20 4.41
CA VAL A 173 6.45 -11.35 3.10
C VAL A 173 7.71 -10.46 3.05
N PRO A 174 8.91 -11.01 2.75
CA PRO A 174 10.17 -10.26 2.70
C PRO A 174 10.10 -9.02 1.80
N ASP A 175 10.81 -7.97 2.23
CA ASP A 175 11.00 -6.71 1.51
C ASP A 175 9.71 -5.99 1.10
N THR A 176 8.59 -6.37 1.72
CA THR A 176 7.31 -5.67 1.61
C THR A 176 7.44 -4.29 2.24
N LYS A 177 7.24 -3.24 1.44
CA LYS A 177 7.23 -1.87 1.94
C LYS A 177 5.97 -1.60 2.75
N ILE A 178 6.13 -1.31 4.03
CA ILE A 178 5.06 -0.93 4.94
C ILE A 178 5.13 0.57 5.19
N VAL A 179 4.05 1.30 4.89
CA VAL A 179 4.03 2.75 5.05
C VAL A 179 4.04 3.15 6.51
N ARG A 180 4.83 4.19 6.80
CA ARG A 180 4.96 4.78 8.12
C ARG A 180 5.06 6.28 8.04
N PHE A 181 4.80 6.89 9.19
CA PHE A 181 4.88 8.33 9.37
C PHE A 181 5.63 8.62 10.67
N SER A 182 6.59 9.54 10.62
CA SER A 182 7.13 10.18 11.82
C SER A 182 7.07 11.69 11.69
N ASN A 183 7.03 12.38 12.83
CA ASN A 183 7.03 13.84 12.86
C ASN A 183 8.34 14.44 12.30
N ALA A 184 9.44 13.69 12.37
CA ALA A 184 10.76 14.15 11.95
C ALA A 184 11.05 13.90 10.45
N LEU A 185 10.58 12.78 9.89
CA LEU A 185 10.90 12.36 8.53
C LEU A 185 9.73 12.47 7.55
N GLY A 186 8.51 12.69 8.06
CA GLY A 186 7.31 12.54 7.25
C GLY A 186 7.07 11.08 6.89
N LYS A 187 6.62 10.83 5.65
CA LYS A 187 6.35 9.48 5.15
C LYS A 187 7.66 8.74 4.89
N TYR A 188 7.75 7.49 5.35
CA TYR A 188 8.81 6.56 4.98
C TYR A 188 8.26 5.14 4.86
N TRP A 189 9.10 4.24 4.35
CA TRP A 189 8.79 2.83 4.20
C TRP A 189 9.62 1.98 5.14
N ALA A 190 8.99 1.07 5.86
CA ALA A 190 9.67 0.03 6.61
C ALA A 190 9.64 -1.29 5.83
N THR A 191 10.69 -2.09 5.94
CA THR A 191 10.78 -3.43 5.32
C THR A 191 11.46 -4.41 6.26
N PHE A 192 11.22 -5.70 6.09
CA PHE A 192 11.90 -6.77 6.83
C PHE A 192 12.56 -7.73 5.84
N SER A 193 13.82 -8.10 6.10
CA SER A 193 14.51 -9.11 5.28
C SER A 193 14.01 -10.51 5.61
N LYS A 194 14.20 -11.47 4.70
CA LYS A 194 13.93 -12.89 4.94
C LYS A 194 14.59 -13.44 6.23
N ASP A 195 15.80 -12.97 6.55
CA ASP A 195 16.54 -13.42 7.73
C ASP A 195 15.91 -12.87 9.02
N VAL A 196 15.39 -11.64 8.97
CA VAL A 196 14.63 -11.04 10.07
C VAL A 196 13.30 -11.78 10.25
N ILE A 197 12.60 -12.10 9.16
CA ILE A 197 11.35 -12.88 9.20
C ILE A 197 11.59 -14.23 9.87
N GLU A 198 12.67 -14.93 9.51
CA GLU A 198 12.99 -16.23 10.09
C GLU A 198 13.22 -16.15 11.61
N ARG A 199 13.96 -15.15 12.08
CA ARG A 199 14.19 -14.95 13.51
C ARG A 199 12.92 -14.57 14.26
N MET A 200 12.09 -13.72 13.66
CA MET A 200 10.77 -13.38 14.19
C MET A 200 9.89 -14.64 14.32
N MET A 201 9.80 -15.46 13.28
CA MET A 201 9.06 -16.72 13.33
C MET A 201 9.57 -17.62 14.46
N LYS A 202 10.90 -17.83 14.57
CA LYS A 202 11.50 -18.65 15.62
C LYS A 202 11.16 -18.12 17.02
N LYS A 203 11.30 -16.82 17.26
CA LYS A 203 10.97 -16.18 18.54
C LYS A 203 9.49 -16.35 18.90
N TYR A 204 8.58 -16.19 17.92
CA TYR A 204 7.15 -16.39 18.12
C TYR A 204 6.82 -17.80 18.63
N PHE A 205 7.50 -18.82 18.11
CA PHE A 205 7.37 -20.20 18.59
C PHE A 205 8.05 -20.46 19.93
N ILE A 206 9.27 -19.94 20.15
CA ILE A 206 9.99 -20.05 21.43
C ILE A 206 9.12 -19.50 22.58
N ASP A 207 8.43 -18.40 22.34
CA ASP A 207 7.59 -17.75 23.34
C ASP A 207 6.22 -18.43 23.52
N GLY A 208 5.95 -19.54 22.81
CA GLY A 208 4.73 -20.33 22.95
C GLY A 208 3.47 -19.60 22.47
N ARG A 209 3.61 -18.65 21.55
CA ARG A 209 2.51 -17.76 21.13
C ARG A 209 1.68 -18.26 19.96
N ALA A 210 1.97 -19.45 19.43
CA ALA A 210 1.31 -20.00 18.24
C ALA A 210 -0.23 -20.00 18.31
N ASN A 211 -0.82 -20.17 19.50
CA ASN A 211 -2.28 -20.16 19.68
C ASN A 211 -2.81 -18.84 20.27
N LYS A 212 -1.96 -17.82 20.42
CA LYS A 212 -2.36 -16.48 20.87
C LYS A 212 -2.78 -15.67 19.66
N VAL A 213 -4.09 -15.61 19.45
CA VAL A 213 -4.71 -14.88 18.36
C VAL A 213 -5.83 -13.97 18.84
N ASN A 214 -6.04 -12.87 18.13
CA ASN A 214 -7.14 -11.95 18.38
C ASN A 214 -7.70 -11.40 17.05
N ARG A 215 -8.60 -10.43 17.13
CA ARG A 215 -9.21 -9.79 15.96
C ARG A 215 -8.79 -8.31 15.88
N ASP A 216 -8.37 -7.85 14.71
CA ASP A 216 -8.11 -6.43 14.38
C ASP A 216 -7.23 -5.66 15.40
N HIS A 217 -6.15 -6.24 15.89
CA HIS A 217 -5.26 -5.52 16.82
C HIS A 217 -5.91 -5.08 18.14
N ASN A 218 -7.00 -5.75 18.52
CA ASN A 218 -7.71 -5.45 19.74
C ASN A 218 -7.29 -6.43 20.87
N PRO A 219 -6.58 -5.96 21.91
CA PRO A 219 -6.12 -6.79 23.02
C PRO A 219 -7.25 -7.33 23.91
N GLN A 220 -8.49 -6.87 23.71
CA GLN A 220 -9.69 -7.39 24.38
C GLN A 220 -10.42 -8.45 23.55
N SER A 221 -9.92 -8.76 22.34
CA SER A 221 -10.59 -9.64 21.38
C SER A 221 -9.83 -10.94 21.13
N PHE A 222 -9.05 -11.41 22.12
CA PHE A 222 -8.43 -12.72 22.02
C PHE A 222 -9.50 -13.78 21.76
N VAL A 223 -9.21 -14.67 20.81
CA VAL A 223 -10.11 -15.73 20.41
C VAL A 223 -9.54 -17.05 20.92
N ASP A 224 -10.30 -17.72 21.78
CA ASP A 224 -10.03 -19.09 22.17
C ASP A 224 -10.46 -20.05 21.04
N ASP A 225 -10.15 -21.34 21.13
CA ASP A 225 -10.56 -22.34 20.12
C ASP A 225 -10.01 -22.09 18.69
N VAL A 226 -8.84 -21.45 18.60
CA VAL A 226 -8.08 -21.30 17.35
C VAL A 226 -6.67 -21.83 17.55
N TYR A 227 -6.26 -22.77 16.68
CA TYR A 227 -5.03 -23.54 16.89
C TYR A 227 -4.17 -23.54 15.63
N MET A 228 -2.90 -23.17 15.77
CA MET A 228 -1.98 -23.28 14.65
C MET A 228 -1.66 -24.77 14.41
N VAL A 229 -1.85 -25.23 13.18
CA VAL A 229 -1.61 -26.64 12.80
C VAL A 229 -0.43 -26.80 11.86
N GLU A 230 -0.01 -25.73 11.19
CA GLU A 230 1.17 -25.72 10.31
C GLU A 230 1.77 -24.31 10.25
N SER A 231 3.09 -24.24 10.15
CA SER A 231 3.83 -23.01 9.91
C SER A 231 5.17 -23.31 9.28
N TYR A 232 5.56 -22.55 8.26
CA TYR A 232 6.83 -22.71 7.55
C TYR A 232 7.28 -21.44 6.84
N LEU A 233 8.56 -21.39 6.48
CA LEU A 233 9.11 -20.40 5.56
C LEU A 233 9.16 -21.00 4.15
N THR A 234 8.77 -20.22 3.15
CA THR A 234 8.98 -20.58 1.74
C THR A 234 10.47 -20.59 1.39
N GLY A 235 10.86 -21.43 0.44
CA GLY A 235 12.24 -21.58 -0.03
C GLY A 235 12.43 -22.84 -0.86
N ASP A 236 13.68 -23.31 -0.93
CA ASP A 236 14.04 -24.52 -1.68
C ASP A 236 13.28 -25.78 -1.22
N ARG A 237 13.00 -25.88 0.09
CA ARG A 237 12.38 -27.07 0.71
C ARG A 237 10.86 -27.01 0.79
N ASN A 238 10.30 -25.83 1.04
CA ASN A 238 8.87 -25.65 1.26
C ASN A 238 8.35 -24.58 0.30
N LYS A 239 7.27 -24.86 -0.41
CA LYS A 239 6.56 -23.90 -1.25
C LYS A 239 5.09 -23.91 -0.89
N SER A 240 4.41 -22.78 -0.97
CA SER A 240 2.95 -22.76 -0.84
C SER A 240 2.33 -23.06 -2.20
N GLU A 241 1.45 -24.06 -2.25
CA GLU A 241 0.61 -24.31 -3.43
C GLU A 241 -0.48 -23.24 -3.57
N LEU A 242 -0.94 -22.69 -2.45
CA LEU A 242 -1.98 -21.66 -2.39
C LEU A 242 -1.44 -20.26 -2.71
N PHE A 243 -0.17 -20.02 -2.37
CA PHE A 243 0.51 -18.75 -2.60
C PHE A 243 1.81 -18.97 -3.39
N PRO A 244 1.74 -19.42 -4.67
CA PRO A 244 2.92 -19.81 -5.44
C PRO A 244 3.82 -18.62 -5.81
N ASP A 245 3.27 -17.40 -5.80
CA ASP A 245 3.96 -16.18 -6.22
C ASP A 245 4.71 -15.48 -5.07
N VAL A 246 4.61 -15.97 -3.84
CA VAL A 246 5.33 -15.34 -2.71
C VAL A 246 6.82 -15.67 -2.77
N PRO A 247 7.71 -14.70 -2.48
CA PRO A 247 9.15 -14.93 -2.51
C PRO A 247 9.61 -15.88 -1.40
N ASP A 248 10.81 -16.45 -1.58
CA ASP A 248 11.49 -17.21 -0.54
C ASP A 248 11.67 -16.40 0.75
N GLY A 249 11.51 -17.05 1.89
CA GLY A 249 11.53 -16.42 3.20
C GLY A 249 10.18 -15.85 3.65
N THR A 250 9.11 -16.09 2.88
CA THR A 250 7.74 -15.76 3.31
C THR A 250 7.30 -16.71 4.41
N TRP A 251 6.86 -16.16 5.54
CA TRP A 251 6.29 -16.95 6.63
C TRP A 251 4.82 -17.24 6.33
N ILE A 252 4.50 -18.52 6.15
CA ILE A 252 3.14 -19.05 5.99
C ILE A 252 2.68 -19.67 7.30
N ALA A 253 1.43 -19.41 7.70
CA ALA A 253 0.78 -20.07 8.82
C ALA A 253 -0.57 -20.65 8.40
N THR A 254 -0.92 -21.78 8.99
CA THR A 254 -2.22 -22.45 8.87
C THR A 254 -2.85 -22.61 10.24
N TYR A 255 -4.09 -22.15 10.39
CA TYR A 255 -4.88 -22.28 11.60
C TYR A 255 -6.09 -23.20 11.37
N PHE A 256 -6.37 -24.02 12.38
CA PHE A 256 -7.66 -24.65 12.59
C PHE A 256 -8.55 -23.74 13.44
N VAL A 257 -9.72 -23.37 12.91
CA VAL A 257 -10.65 -22.42 13.54
C VAL A 257 -11.89 -23.17 14.02
N LYS A 258 -11.97 -23.45 15.32
CA LYS A 258 -13.14 -24.10 15.92
C LYS A 258 -14.21 -23.08 16.33
N ASP A 259 -13.82 -21.83 16.60
CA ASP A 259 -14.74 -20.73 16.87
C ASP A 259 -15.69 -20.47 15.68
N ASP A 260 -17.00 -20.67 15.90
CA ASP A 260 -18.01 -20.58 14.84
C ASP A 260 -18.18 -19.15 14.31
N GLU A 261 -18.11 -18.14 15.20
CA GLU A 261 -18.28 -16.74 14.82
C GLU A 261 -17.15 -16.27 13.90
N LEU A 262 -15.89 -16.47 14.32
CA LEU A 262 -14.72 -16.14 13.51
C LEU A 262 -14.73 -16.91 12.20
N TRP A 263 -15.14 -18.18 12.23
CA TRP A 263 -15.25 -18.99 11.02
C TRP A 263 -16.24 -18.41 10.00
N ASP A 264 -17.41 -17.95 10.45
CA ASP A 264 -18.40 -17.29 9.60
C ASP A 264 -17.91 -15.94 9.06
N GLN A 265 -17.18 -15.16 9.88
CA GLN A 265 -16.56 -13.90 9.46
C GLN A 265 -15.43 -14.11 8.44
N ILE A 266 -14.68 -15.20 8.55
CA ILE A 266 -13.67 -15.59 7.55
C ILE A 266 -14.37 -15.95 6.23
N LYS A 267 -15.41 -16.80 6.28
CA LYS A 267 -16.15 -17.20 5.07
C LYS A 267 -16.87 -16.04 4.39
N SER A 268 -17.32 -15.04 5.15
CA SER A 268 -17.94 -13.84 4.60
C SER A 268 -16.94 -12.89 3.93
N GLY A 269 -15.63 -13.14 4.10
CA GLY A 269 -14.56 -12.29 3.62
C GLY A 269 -14.34 -11.03 4.47
N GLU A 270 -14.88 -10.98 5.69
CA GLU A 270 -14.62 -9.92 6.65
C GLU A 270 -13.14 -9.95 7.07
N TYR A 271 -12.64 -11.10 7.51
CA TYR A 271 -11.23 -11.30 7.82
C TYR A 271 -10.47 -11.90 6.63
N LYS A 272 -9.34 -11.27 6.27
CA LYS A 272 -8.65 -11.50 4.99
C LYS A 272 -7.19 -11.93 5.13
N GLY A 273 -6.62 -11.82 6.33
CA GLY A 273 -5.21 -12.06 6.55
C GLY A 273 -4.83 -12.20 8.01
N PHE A 274 -3.57 -12.57 8.21
CA PHE A 274 -2.90 -12.48 9.50
C PHE A 274 -2.07 -11.20 9.56
N SER A 275 -1.91 -10.66 10.75
CA SER A 275 -0.94 -9.60 11.03
C SER A 275 -0.27 -9.87 12.36
N LEU A 276 1.06 -9.70 12.41
CA LEU A 276 1.80 -9.81 13.66
C LEU A 276 1.50 -8.63 14.56
N GLU A 277 1.21 -8.94 15.82
CA GLU A 277 1.08 -7.92 16.85
C GLU A 277 2.33 -7.80 17.68
N GLY A 278 2.59 -6.60 18.14
CA GLY A 278 3.52 -6.33 19.22
C GLY A 278 3.49 -4.85 19.54
N GLY A 279 3.23 -4.49 20.80
CA GLY A 279 3.36 -3.09 21.26
C GLY A 279 4.76 -2.51 21.01
N PHE A 280 5.73 -3.41 20.80
CA PHE A 280 7.12 -3.11 20.51
C PHE A 280 7.41 -2.65 19.09
N PHE A 281 6.61 -3.03 18.08
CA PHE A 281 6.91 -2.68 16.68
C PHE A 281 7.01 -1.17 16.48
N GLN A 282 6.09 -0.39 17.05
CA GLN A 282 6.11 1.06 16.93
C GLN A 282 7.28 1.69 17.68
N THR A 283 7.61 1.20 18.88
CA THR A 283 8.70 1.74 19.69
C THR A 283 10.07 1.40 19.13
N LEU A 284 10.30 0.15 18.71
CA LEU A 284 11.53 -0.24 18.02
C LEU A 284 11.72 0.49 16.71
N GLU A 285 10.66 0.52 15.91
CA GLU A 285 10.71 1.17 14.61
C GLU A 285 11.10 2.63 14.80
N GLN A 286 10.47 3.33 15.73
CA GLN A 286 10.86 4.69 16.08
C GLN A 286 12.32 4.77 16.57
N GLN A 287 12.77 3.88 17.46
CA GLN A 287 14.15 3.87 17.94
C GLN A 287 15.18 3.60 16.83
N GLN A 288 14.90 2.64 15.94
CA GLN A 288 15.77 2.29 14.82
C GLN A 288 15.81 3.43 13.80
N VAL A 289 14.64 4.01 13.48
CA VAL A 289 14.53 5.17 12.58
C VAL A 289 15.25 6.38 13.17
N ASP A 290 15.09 6.66 14.46
CA ASP A 290 15.79 7.75 15.15
C ASP A 290 17.31 7.51 15.14
N LYS A 291 17.76 6.28 15.40
CA LYS A 291 19.18 5.92 15.33
C LYS A 291 19.74 6.10 13.92
N ILE A 292 19.02 5.68 12.89
CA ILE A 292 19.44 5.86 11.50
C ILE A 292 19.47 7.35 11.15
N TYR A 293 18.46 8.11 11.56
CA TYR A 293 18.41 9.56 11.36
C TYR A 293 19.59 10.29 12.02
N GLN A 294 19.93 9.94 13.26
CA GLN A 294 21.12 10.50 13.92
C GLN A 294 22.41 10.08 13.20
N THR A 295 22.51 8.82 12.75
CA THR A 295 23.68 8.36 11.97
C THR A 295 23.84 9.17 10.68
N ILE A 296 22.73 9.49 10.00
CA ILE A 296 22.75 10.35 8.81
C ILE A 296 23.26 11.76 9.17
N LYS A 297 22.77 12.36 10.26
CA LYS A 297 23.26 13.67 10.73
C LYS A 297 24.76 13.64 11.01
N ASP A 298 25.22 12.63 11.72
CA ASP A 298 26.64 12.45 12.04
C ASP A 298 27.49 12.34 10.76
N ILE A 299 27.01 11.62 9.72
CA ILE A 299 27.67 11.54 8.42
C ILE A 299 27.74 12.91 7.75
N LEU A 300 26.65 13.69 7.77
CA LEU A 300 26.58 15.00 7.14
C LEU A 300 27.54 16.01 7.79
N GLU A 301 27.77 15.91 9.11
CA GLU A 301 28.68 16.77 9.86
C GLU A 301 30.17 16.43 9.69
N LYS A 302 30.51 15.25 9.14
CA LYS A 302 31.91 14.87 8.91
C LYS A 302 32.60 15.80 7.92
N ASN A 303 33.89 16.05 8.13
CA ASN A 303 34.73 16.77 7.17
C ASN A 303 35.19 15.81 6.04
N LEU A 304 34.24 15.34 5.24
CA LEU A 304 34.46 14.46 4.08
C LEU A 304 33.83 15.08 2.82
N PRO A 305 34.29 14.72 1.61
CA PRO A 305 33.63 15.12 0.37
C PRO A 305 32.16 14.66 0.33
N ASP A 306 31.29 15.47 -0.27
CA ASP A 306 29.85 15.17 -0.37
C ASP A 306 29.58 13.83 -1.07
N THR A 307 30.42 13.44 -2.04
CA THR A 307 30.33 12.15 -2.73
C THR A 307 30.55 10.96 -1.79
N GLU A 308 31.46 11.09 -0.81
CA GLU A 308 31.71 10.02 0.16
C GLU A 308 30.58 9.95 1.19
N LYS A 309 30.06 11.10 1.64
CA LYS A 309 28.90 11.17 2.53
C LYS A 309 27.66 10.54 1.87
N GLU A 310 27.42 10.87 0.60
CA GLU A 310 26.31 10.31 -0.18
C GLU A 310 26.43 8.78 -0.26
N GLN A 311 27.63 8.25 -0.55
CA GLN A 311 27.85 6.81 -0.59
C GLN A 311 27.58 6.15 0.76
N MET A 312 28.06 6.73 1.87
CA MET A 312 27.81 6.21 3.21
C MET A 312 26.31 6.20 3.56
N ILE A 313 25.57 7.23 3.17
CA ILE A 313 24.11 7.31 3.39
C ILE A 313 23.38 6.29 2.52
N LYS A 314 23.78 6.14 1.26
CA LYS A 314 23.21 5.13 0.34
C LYS A 314 23.44 3.71 0.84
N GLU A 315 24.63 3.41 1.35
CA GLU A 315 24.95 2.12 1.97
C GLU A 315 24.11 1.87 3.23
N LEU A 316 23.95 2.88 4.09
CA LEU A 316 23.14 2.81 5.31
C LEU A 316 21.65 2.56 5.01
N LEU A 317 21.11 3.22 3.98
CA LEU A 317 19.71 3.10 3.56
C LEU A 317 19.48 1.98 2.53
N LYS A 318 20.54 1.28 2.11
CA LYS A 318 20.53 0.24 1.06
C LYS A 318 19.92 0.72 -0.26
N ILE A 319 20.16 1.97 -0.60
CA ILE A 319 19.80 2.59 -1.87
C ILE A 319 20.89 2.25 -2.90
N LYS A 320 20.51 1.73 -4.07
CA LYS A 320 21.44 1.31 -5.12
C LYS A 320 21.92 2.46 -5.99
#